data_AF-A0AAJ0CP25-F1
#
_entry.id   AF-A0AAJ0CP25-F1
#
_cell.length_a   1.000
_cell.length_b   1.000
_cell.length_c   1.000
_cell.angle_alpha   90.00
_cell.angle_beta   90.00
_cell.angle_gamma   90.00
#
_symmetry.space_group_name_H-M   'P 1'
#
loop_
_entity.id
_entity.type
_entity.pdbx_description
1 polymer ?
#
loop_
_entity_poly.entity_id
_entity_poly.type
_entity_poly.pdbx_seq_one_letter_code
_entity_poly.pdbx_strand_id
1 'polypeptide(L)'
;MGSPFQQYLIDHDILPDDYEYPDDQLPPDPENIDEIMAVISQPRQSLSPSQLSRDGFRKFKRADAHGTKENAKTAASDVLFNHLDSLTDDTIVPAKPDVYYGARPEQFDRKVRKDLNGHTLPSTQHNLPDAPNFFLDAKGPDESLSVATRQVRYVGALGAKGIHTLQSYENPEPEYDNKAYTLT
;
A
#
# COMPACT_ATOMS: atom_id res chain seq x y z
N MET A 1 2.37 -4.95 -19.41
CA MET A 1 3.75 -4.94 -18.88
C MET A 1 4.36 -6.32 -19.03
N GLY A 2 5.36 -6.50 -19.90
CA GLY A 2 5.99 -7.81 -20.22
C GLY A 2 7.25 -8.11 -19.38
N SER A 3 8.02 -9.14 -19.77
CA SER A 3 9.32 -9.48 -19.13
C SER A 3 10.32 -8.33 -18.98
N PRO A 4 10.38 -7.31 -19.88
CA PRO A 4 11.30 -6.18 -19.69
C PRO A 4 11.00 -5.37 -18.44
N PHE A 5 9.72 -5.23 -18.08
CA PHE A 5 9.33 -4.49 -16.87
C PHE A 5 9.71 -5.24 -15.60
N GLN A 6 9.65 -6.58 -15.62
CA GLN A 6 10.07 -7.38 -14.48
C GLN A 6 11.57 -7.29 -14.24
N GLN A 7 12.38 -7.40 -15.29
CA GLN A 7 13.83 -7.24 -15.16
C GLN A 7 14.16 -5.84 -14.65
N TYR A 8 13.49 -4.82 -15.19
CA TYR A 8 13.67 -3.45 -14.74
C TYR A 8 13.38 -3.24 -13.24
N LEU A 9 12.35 -3.91 -12.69
CA LEU A 9 12.10 -3.88 -11.24
C LEU A 9 13.22 -4.55 -10.44
N ILE A 10 13.72 -5.70 -10.91
CA ILE A 10 14.84 -6.42 -10.28
C ILE A 10 16.12 -5.57 -10.31
N ASP A 11 16.40 -4.90 -11.42
CA ASP A 11 17.57 -4.02 -11.59
C ASP A 11 17.55 -2.81 -10.61
N HIS A 12 16.40 -2.55 -9.97
CA HIS A 12 16.19 -1.52 -8.95
C HIS A 12 15.83 -2.13 -7.58
N ASP A 13 16.22 -3.38 -7.32
CA ASP A 13 16.03 -4.10 -6.04
C ASP A 13 14.55 -4.29 -5.62
N ILE A 14 13.61 -4.24 -6.56
CA ILE A 14 12.20 -4.57 -6.35
C ILE A 14 11.95 -6.00 -6.82
N LEU A 15 12.16 -6.94 -5.90
CA LEU A 15 12.25 -8.37 -6.21
C LEU A 15 10.85 -9.04 -6.38
N PRO A 16 10.72 -10.04 -7.27
CA PRO A 16 9.55 -10.92 -7.28
C PRO A 16 9.44 -11.78 -6.02
N ASP A 17 8.22 -12.25 -5.78
CA ASP A 17 7.99 -13.39 -4.91
C ASP A 17 8.79 -14.59 -5.42
N ASP A 18 9.38 -15.36 -4.51
CA ASP A 18 10.30 -16.47 -4.80
C ASP A 18 11.51 -16.08 -5.68
N TYR A 19 12.02 -14.85 -5.59
CA TYR A 19 13.25 -14.48 -6.27
C TYR A 19 14.43 -15.32 -5.77
N GLU A 20 15.19 -15.90 -6.68
CA GLU A 20 16.44 -16.60 -6.40
C GLU A 20 17.61 -15.76 -6.91
N TYR A 21 18.55 -15.45 -6.02
CA TYR A 21 19.82 -14.83 -6.38
C TYR A 21 20.66 -15.79 -7.25
N PRO A 22 21.64 -15.30 -8.03
CA PRO A 22 22.49 -16.16 -8.86
C PRO A 22 23.30 -17.23 -8.11
N ASP A 23 23.42 -17.11 -6.78
CA ASP A 23 24.06 -18.06 -5.88
C ASP A 23 23.06 -19.00 -5.18
N ASP A 24 21.85 -19.10 -5.72
CA ASP A 24 20.72 -19.91 -5.22
C ASP A 24 20.22 -19.50 -3.82
N GLN A 25 20.61 -18.31 -3.32
CA GLN A 25 20.06 -17.77 -2.09
C GLN A 25 18.68 -17.14 -2.33
N LEU A 26 17.82 -17.23 -1.32
CA LEU A 26 16.55 -16.51 -1.28
C LEU A 26 16.71 -15.23 -0.45
N PRO A 27 15.99 -14.14 -0.80
CA PRO A 27 15.81 -13.01 0.10
C PRO A 27 15.28 -13.49 1.46
N PRO A 28 15.74 -12.91 2.58
CA PRO A 28 15.24 -13.28 3.89
C PRO A 28 13.76 -12.88 4.01
N ASP A 29 12.98 -13.74 4.67
CA ASP A 29 11.62 -13.38 5.09
C ASP A 29 11.67 -12.21 6.09
N PRO A 30 10.61 -11.37 6.12
CA PRO A 30 10.53 -10.30 7.10
C PRO A 30 10.36 -10.87 8.52
N GLU A 31 11.06 -10.29 9.49
CA GLU A 31 11.08 -10.76 10.89
C GLU A 31 9.70 -10.76 11.56
N ASN A 32 8.77 -9.93 11.07
CA ASN A 32 7.40 -9.84 11.59
C ASN A 32 6.37 -10.67 10.79
N ILE A 33 6.80 -11.61 9.94
CA ILE A 33 5.88 -12.42 9.11
C ILE A 33 4.86 -13.20 9.96
N ASP A 34 5.29 -13.79 11.08
CA ASP A 34 4.40 -14.55 11.96
C ASP A 34 3.34 -13.65 12.61
N GLU A 35 3.71 -12.42 12.99
CA GLU A 35 2.77 -11.44 13.56
C GLU A 35 1.73 -11.03 12.51
N ILE A 36 2.17 -10.72 11.29
CA ILE A 36 1.30 -10.37 10.16
C ILE A 36 0.31 -11.51 9.90
N MET A 37 0.81 -12.75 9.79
CA MET A 37 -0.04 -13.92 9.53
C MET A 37 -1.02 -14.20 10.66
N ALA A 38 -0.61 -14.00 11.92
CA ALA A 38 -1.49 -14.13 13.07
C ALA A 38 -2.64 -13.12 13.03
N VAL A 39 -2.39 -11.87 12.61
CA VAL A 39 -3.41 -10.83 12.47
C VAL A 39 -4.34 -11.10 11.28
N ILE A 40 -3.80 -11.43 10.11
CA ILE A 40 -4.59 -11.69 8.89
C ILE A 40 -5.50 -12.91 9.07
N SER A 41 -5.05 -13.91 9.83
CA SER A 41 -5.84 -15.12 10.11
C SER A 41 -6.99 -14.88 11.09
N GLN A 42 -7.06 -13.73 11.76
CA GLN A 42 -8.16 -13.45 12.69
C GLN A 42 -9.48 -13.34 11.93
N PRO A 43 -10.53 -14.07 12.35
CA PRO A 43 -11.86 -13.89 11.81
C PRO A 43 -12.29 -12.44 12.00
N ARG A 44 -12.54 -11.73 10.90
CA ARG A 44 -13.21 -10.42 10.97
C ARG A 44 -14.56 -10.62 11.63
N GLN A 45 -14.95 -9.74 12.54
CA GLN A 45 -16.34 -9.67 13.00
C GLN A 45 -17.24 -9.48 11.79
N SER A 46 -17.79 -10.57 11.27
CA SER A 46 -18.61 -10.53 10.07
C SER A 46 -19.90 -9.81 10.39
N LEU A 47 -20.38 -8.95 9.50
CA LEU A 47 -21.81 -8.69 9.41
C LEU A 47 -22.47 -9.90 8.72
N SER A 48 -22.42 -11.07 9.35
CA SER A 48 -23.21 -12.21 8.88
C SER A 48 -24.69 -11.82 8.98
N PRO A 49 -25.56 -12.19 8.02
CA PRO A 49 -26.99 -11.87 8.05
C PRO A 49 -27.69 -12.32 9.34
N SER A 50 -27.14 -13.33 10.02
CA SER A 50 -27.59 -13.84 11.32
C SER A 50 -27.25 -12.94 12.52
N GLN A 51 -26.36 -11.97 12.37
CA GLN A 51 -25.92 -11.04 13.43
C GLN A 51 -26.33 -9.58 13.18
N LEU A 52 -26.79 -9.24 11.97
CA LEU A 52 -27.23 -7.89 11.64
C LEU A 52 -28.70 -7.70 12.02
N SER A 53 -28.96 -7.04 13.15
CA SER A 53 -30.33 -6.67 13.54
C SER A 53 -30.97 -5.78 12.47
N ARG A 54 -32.31 -5.76 12.39
CA ARG A 54 -33.04 -4.89 11.45
C ARG A 54 -32.69 -3.41 11.66
N ASP A 55 -32.35 -3.02 12.88
CA ASP A 55 -31.87 -1.67 13.21
C ASP A 55 -30.41 -1.46 12.77
N GLY A 56 -29.55 -2.48 12.89
CA GLY A 56 -28.21 -2.49 12.28
C GLY A 56 -28.26 -2.31 10.76
N PHE A 57 -29.19 -3.00 10.09
CA PHE A 57 -29.42 -2.85 8.65
C PHE A 57 -29.98 -1.47 8.29
N ARG A 58 -30.91 -0.92 9.07
CA ARG A 58 -31.42 0.46 8.86
C ARG A 58 -30.33 1.51 9.10
N LYS A 59 -29.45 1.30 10.10
CA LYS A 59 -28.29 2.15 10.36
C LYS A 59 -27.31 2.09 9.19
N PHE A 60 -27.01 0.89 8.69
CA PHE A 60 -26.20 0.69 7.48
C PHE A 60 -26.82 1.40 6.26
N LYS A 61 -28.12 1.23 5.99
CA LYS A 61 -28.77 1.93 4.86
C LYS A 61 -28.78 3.45 5.00
N ARG A 62 -28.86 3.98 6.23
CA ARG A 62 -28.74 5.44 6.46
C ARG A 62 -27.29 5.90 6.24
N ALA A 63 -26.31 5.15 6.74
CA ALA A 63 -24.88 5.37 6.52
C ALA A 63 -24.50 5.34 5.02
N ASP A 64 -25.07 4.40 4.26
CA ASP A 64 -24.88 4.28 2.82
C ASP A 64 -25.59 5.41 2.04
N ALA A 65 -26.85 5.71 2.38
CA ALA A 65 -27.63 6.76 1.72
C ALA A 65 -27.19 8.20 2.06
N HIS A 66 -26.62 8.41 3.25
CA HIS A 66 -25.97 9.66 3.65
C HIS A 66 -24.45 9.63 3.40
N GLY A 67 -23.95 8.53 2.82
CA GLY A 67 -22.54 8.27 2.67
C GLY A 67 -21.93 9.06 1.53
N THR A 68 -21.33 10.19 1.85
CA THR A 68 -20.03 10.52 1.26
C THR A 68 -19.06 9.41 1.67
N LYS A 69 -18.97 8.34 0.85
CA LYS A 69 -18.04 7.21 1.01
C LYS A 69 -17.78 6.84 2.49
N GLU A 70 -18.75 6.29 3.21
CA GLU A 70 -18.52 5.98 4.62
C GLU A 70 -17.42 4.91 4.78
N ASN A 71 -16.38 5.30 5.54
CA ASN A 71 -15.05 4.71 5.75
C ASN A 71 -13.90 5.14 4.81
N ALA A 72 -14.13 5.94 3.77
CA ALA A 72 -13.09 6.46 2.89
C ALA A 72 -12.41 7.73 3.43
N LYS A 73 -11.92 7.68 4.68
CA LYS A 73 -10.97 8.69 5.16
C LYS A 73 -9.54 8.15 5.17
N THR A 74 -9.38 6.84 5.31
CA THR A 74 -8.09 6.14 5.30
C THR A 74 -7.91 5.31 4.04
N ALA A 75 -8.82 5.41 3.06
CA ALA A 75 -8.75 4.69 1.81
C ALA A 75 -9.13 5.58 0.63
N ALA A 76 -8.47 5.40 -0.50
CA ALA A 76 -8.81 6.05 -1.75
C ALA A 76 -8.60 5.08 -2.93
N SER A 77 -9.21 5.41 -4.06
CA SER A 77 -9.26 4.54 -5.23
C SER A 77 -8.97 5.35 -6.47
N ASP A 78 -8.33 4.70 -7.46
CA ASP A 78 -8.04 5.28 -8.77
C ASP A 78 -7.17 6.56 -8.72
N VAL A 79 -6.27 6.66 -7.73
CA VAL A 79 -5.39 7.83 -7.52
C VAL A 79 -4.04 7.55 -8.16
N LEU A 80 -3.60 8.45 -9.05
CA LEU A 80 -2.25 8.43 -9.61
C LEU A 80 -1.24 8.96 -8.59
N PHE A 81 -0.18 8.21 -8.34
CA PHE A 81 0.86 8.52 -7.36
C PHE A 81 1.91 9.48 -7.93
N ASN A 82 1.46 10.65 -8.41
CA ASN A 82 2.30 11.61 -9.14
C ASN A 82 3.08 12.59 -8.26
N HIS A 83 3.01 12.42 -6.94
CA HIS A 83 3.76 13.24 -5.98
C HIS A 83 4.81 12.44 -5.21
N LEU A 84 4.87 11.12 -5.39
CA LEU A 84 5.92 10.29 -4.79
C LEU A 84 7.18 10.28 -5.65
N ASP A 85 8.34 10.43 -5.00
CA ASP A 85 9.65 10.29 -5.61
C ASP A 85 9.83 8.87 -6.14
N SER A 86 10.28 8.73 -7.39
CA SER A 86 10.49 7.43 -8.03
C SER A 86 11.44 6.54 -7.23
N LEU A 87 11.24 5.23 -7.36
CA LEU A 87 12.19 4.21 -6.89
C LEU A 87 13.28 3.91 -7.92
N THR A 88 13.17 4.51 -9.11
CA THR A 88 13.90 4.14 -10.31
C THR A 88 14.39 5.40 -11.03
N ASP A 89 14.77 5.31 -12.31
CA ASP A 89 15.33 6.43 -13.09
C ASP A 89 14.28 7.43 -13.66
N ASP A 90 13.12 7.54 -13.00
CA ASP A 90 11.97 8.37 -13.43
C ASP A 90 11.36 8.02 -14.81
N THR A 91 11.71 6.86 -15.39
CA THR A 91 11.17 6.46 -16.71
C THR A 91 9.85 5.69 -16.65
N ILE A 92 9.49 5.11 -15.50
CA ILE A 92 8.18 4.44 -15.33
C ILE A 92 7.09 5.48 -15.07
N VAL A 93 5.93 5.30 -15.70
CA VAL A 93 4.69 6.00 -15.37
C VAL A 93 4.37 5.85 -13.88
N PRO A 94 3.95 6.93 -13.17
CA PRO A 94 3.55 6.85 -11.78
C PRO A 94 2.52 5.74 -11.51
N ALA A 95 2.63 5.08 -10.35
CA ALA A 95 1.74 4.00 -9.97
C ALA A 95 0.29 4.50 -9.81
N LYS A 96 -0.67 3.64 -10.11
CA LYS A 96 -2.10 3.92 -9.94
C LYS A 96 -2.78 2.66 -9.42
N PRO A 97 -2.78 2.42 -8.09
CA PRO A 97 -3.45 1.26 -7.52
C PRO A 97 -4.98 1.40 -7.66
N ASP A 98 -5.69 0.28 -7.74
CA ASP A 98 -7.16 0.28 -7.75
C ASP A 98 -7.71 0.82 -6.41
N VAL A 99 -7.14 0.38 -5.29
CA VAL A 99 -7.40 0.91 -3.95
C VAL A 99 -6.10 0.96 -3.16
N TYR A 100 -5.95 2.00 -2.34
CA TYR A 100 -4.93 2.04 -1.30
C TYR A 100 -5.50 2.57 0.00
N TYR A 101 -4.81 2.24 1.09
CA TYR A 101 -5.11 2.70 2.44
C TYR A 101 -3.88 3.38 3.04
N GLY A 102 -4.13 4.36 3.89
CA GLY A 102 -3.11 5.16 4.57
C GLY A 102 -3.68 5.95 5.75
N ALA A 103 -2.88 6.86 6.27
CA ALA A 103 -3.25 7.74 7.37
C ALA A 103 -4.08 8.93 6.88
N ARG A 104 -4.97 9.45 7.73
CA ARG A 104 -5.65 10.71 7.43
C ARG A 104 -4.65 11.87 7.49
N PRO A 105 -4.79 12.87 6.62
CA PRO A 105 -4.10 14.16 6.72
C PRO A 105 -3.95 14.73 8.14
N GLU A 106 -5.01 14.65 8.95
CA GLU A 106 -5.03 15.25 10.29
C GLU A 106 -4.35 14.39 11.37
N GLN A 107 -4.04 13.12 11.06
CA GLN A 107 -3.25 12.25 11.93
C GLN A 107 -1.75 12.48 11.72
N PHE A 108 -1.38 13.23 10.68
CA PHE A 108 -0.01 13.47 10.31
C PHE A 108 0.45 14.83 10.82
N ASP A 109 1.54 14.87 11.58
CA ASP A 109 2.10 16.14 12.03
C ASP A 109 2.43 17.03 10.82
N ARG A 110 2.06 18.32 10.90
CA ARG A 110 2.16 19.25 9.77
C ARG A 110 3.60 19.46 9.31
N LYS A 111 4.57 19.45 10.23
CA LYS A 111 5.98 19.60 9.90
C LYS A 111 6.45 18.34 9.19
N VAL A 112 6.22 17.17 9.78
CA VAL A 112 6.60 15.87 9.19
C VAL A 112 6.01 15.70 7.79
N ARG A 113 4.71 16.01 7.62
CA ARG A 113 4.02 15.95 6.33
C ARG A 113 4.63 16.85 5.26
N LYS A 114 5.10 18.03 5.66
CA LYS A 114 5.76 18.98 4.75
C LYS A 114 7.16 18.49 4.37
N ASP A 115 7.92 18.03 5.36
CA ASP A 115 9.31 17.64 5.18
C ASP A 115 9.43 16.32 4.39
N LEU A 116 8.42 15.44 4.49
CA LEU A 116 8.37 14.14 3.82
C LEU A 116 7.35 14.06 2.67
N ASN A 117 6.96 15.20 2.09
CA ASN A 117 5.88 15.26 1.12
C ASN A 117 6.10 14.32 -0.08
N GLY A 118 7.30 14.33 -0.67
CA GLY A 118 7.67 13.46 -1.81
C GLY A 118 7.76 11.97 -1.48
N HIS A 119 7.70 11.58 -0.21
CA HIS A 119 7.85 10.19 0.21
C HIS A 119 6.53 9.60 0.72
N THR A 120 5.60 10.46 1.15
CA THR A 120 4.43 10.04 1.91
C THR A 120 3.11 10.55 1.33
N LEU A 121 3.10 11.57 0.48
CA LEU A 121 1.88 12.07 -0.14
C LEU A 121 1.74 11.46 -1.53
N PRO A 122 0.72 10.61 -1.78
CA PRO A 122 0.52 10.01 -3.09
C PRO A 122 0.24 11.07 -4.17
N SER A 123 -0.44 12.14 -3.80
CA SER A 123 -1.00 13.15 -4.71
C SER A 123 -1.04 14.51 -4.04
N THR A 124 -1.16 15.58 -4.84
CA THR A 124 -1.37 16.94 -4.35
C THR A 124 -2.80 17.19 -3.82
N GLN A 125 -3.70 16.21 -3.92
CA GLN A 125 -5.06 16.31 -3.38
C GLN A 125 -5.04 16.17 -1.85
N HIS A 126 -5.28 17.27 -1.15
CA HIS A 126 -5.09 17.35 0.30
C HIS A 126 -6.07 16.54 1.16
N ASN A 127 -7.17 16.04 0.58
CA ASN A 127 -8.20 15.25 1.26
C ASN A 127 -8.00 13.74 1.13
N LEU A 128 -6.95 13.29 0.45
CA LEU A 128 -6.63 11.87 0.30
C LEU A 128 -5.77 11.37 1.46
N PRO A 129 -5.78 10.04 1.73
CA PRO A 129 -4.88 9.45 2.71
C PRO A 129 -3.41 9.65 2.32
N ASP A 130 -2.59 10.00 3.32
CA ASP A 130 -1.14 10.06 3.24
C ASP A 130 -0.52 8.74 3.75
N ALA A 131 0.79 8.57 3.58
CA ALA A 131 1.59 7.43 4.03
C ALA A 131 0.93 6.07 3.69
N PRO A 132 0.76 5.78 2.39
CA PRO A 132 0.05 4.58 1.97
C PRO A 132 0.83 3.32 2.34
N ASN A 133 0.15 2.32 2.90
CA ASN A 133 0.81 1.08 3.35
C ASN A 133 0.00 -0.21 3.12
N PHE A 134 -1.23 -0.13 2.61
CA PHE A 134 -1.99 -1.29 2.20
C PHE A 134 -2.62 -1.02 0.84
N PHE A 135 -2.35 -1.90 -0.13
CA PHE A 135 -2.71 -1.72 -1.53
C PHE A 135 -3.56 -2.88 -2.01
N LEU A 136 -4.37 -2.63 -3.03
CA LEU A 136 -5.16 -3.66 -3.71
C LEU A 136 -5.18 -3.32 -5.20
N ASP A 137 -4.74 -4.29 -6.01
CA ASP A 137 -4.94 -4.31 -7.45
C ASP A 137 -5.75 -5.56 -7.83
N ALA A 138 -6.92 -5.35 -8.41
CA ALA A 138 -7.81 -6.41 -8.87
C ALA A 138 -7.85 -6.41 -10.40
N LYS A 139 -7.64 -7.58 -11.00
CA LYS A 139 -7.71 -7.74 -12.46
C LYS A 139 -8.93 -8.52 -12.89
N GLY A 140 -9.48 -8.13 -14.04
CA GLY A 140 -10.58 -8.84 -14.67
C GLY A 140 -10.17 -10.24 -15.16
N PRO A 141 -11.13 -11.10 -15.52
CA PRO A 141 -10.85 -12.46 -15.98
C PRO A 141 -10.00 -12.52 -17.26
N ASP A 142 -10.03 -11.45 -18.07
CA ASP A 142 -9.27 -11.33 -19.32
C ASP A 142 -7.90 -10.66 -19.12
N GLU A 143 -7.59 -10.19 -17.91
CA GLU A 143 -6.36 -9.49 -17.58
C GLU A 143 -5.36 -10.43 -16.89
N SER A 144 -4.07 -10.24 -17.17
CA SER A 144 -3.04 -11.15 -16.67
C SER A 144 -2.74 -10.92 -15.20
N LEU A 145 -2.90 -11.97 -14.37
CA LEU A 145 -2.45 -11.98 -12.98
C LEU A 145 -0.98 -11.55 -12.84
N SER A 146 -0.12 -11.97 -13.78
CA SER A 146 1.29 -11.58 -13.78
C SER A 146 1.51 -10.06 -13.91
N VAL A 147 0.60 -9.35 -14.60
CA VAL A 147 0.64 -7.88 -14.69
C VAL A 147 0.20 -7.27 -13.37
N ALA A 148 -0.87 -7.81 -12.75
CA ALA A 148 -1.31 -7.39 -11.42
C ALA A 148 -0.18 -7.50 -10.39
N THR A 149 0.46 -8.67 -10.32
CA THR A 149 1.54 -8.93 -9.37
C THR A 149 2.73 -7.99 -9.57
N ARG A 150 3.04 -7.59 -10.80
CA ARG A 150 4.11 -6.61 -11.07
C ARG A 150 3.72 -5.19 -10.65
N GLN A 151 2.48 -4.78 -10.92
CA GLN A 151 1.96 -3.47 -10.52
C GLN A 151 1.90 -3.34 -8.99
N VAL A 152 1.35 -4.37 -8.33
CA VAL A 152 1.16 -4.36 -6.88
C VAL A 152 2.50 -4.38 -6.14
N ARG A 153 3.52 -5.07 -6.66
CA ARG A 153 4.89 -5.02 -6.12
C ARG A 153 5.49 -3.62 -6.20
N TYR A 154 5.38 -2.96 -7.35
CA TYR A 154 5.92 -1.62 -7.52
C TYR A 154 5.23 -0.61 -6.59
N VAL A 155 3.90 -0.67 -6.46
CA VAL A 155 3.19 0.23 -5.54
C VAL A 155 3.45 -0.11 -4.06
N GLY A 156 3.61 -1.40 -3.72
CA GLY A 156 4.02 -1.83 -2.39
C GLY A 156 5.39 -1.26 -2.01
N ALA A 157 6.35 -1.32 -2.92
CA ALA A 157 7.68 -0.74 -2.71
C ALA A 157 7.64 0.78 -2.51
N LEU A 158 6.75 1.51 -3.20
CA LEU A 158 6.54 2.95 -2.99
C LEU A 158 6.05 3.23 -1.56
N GLY A 159 5.08 2.43 -1.09
CA GLY A 159 4.63 2.50 0.29
C GLY A 159 5.74 2.19 1.30
N ALA A 160 6.56 1.17 1.03
CA ALA A 160 7.64 0.74 1.91
C ALA A 160 8.69 1.84 2.08
N LYS A 161 9.10 2.51 0.98
CA LYS A 161 9.96 3.69 1.03
C LYS A 161 9.34 4.80 1.88
N GLY A 162 8.04 5.05 1.73
CA GLY A 162 7.31 6.05 2.52
C GLY A 162 7.33 5.75 4.02
N ILE A 163 7.04 4.51 4.42
CA ILE A 163 7.07 4.09 5.83
C ILE A 163 8.49 4.09 6.39
N HIS A 164 9.47 3.62 5.63
CA HIS A 164 10.87 3.65 6.05
C HIS A 164 11.39 5.09 6.27
N THR A 165 11.01 6.01 5.36
CA THR A 165 11.33 7.44 5.51
C THR A 165 10.70 8.03 6.78
N LEU A 166 9.48 7.59 7.11
CA LEU A 166 8.79 7.99 8.33
C LEU A 166 9.47 7.51 9.59
N GLN A 167 9.87 6.24 9.63
CA GLN A 167 10.57 5.65 10.77
C GLN A 167 11.95 6.26 10.97
N SER A 168 12.58 6.68 9.88
CA SER A 168 13.91 7.32 9.89
C SER A 168 13.86 8.84 10.04
N TYR A 169 12.67 9.43 10.20
CA TYR A 169 12.54 10.88 10.30
C TYR A 169 13.26 11.42 11.56
N GLU A 170 14.12 12.41 11.37
CA GLU A 170 15.02 12.97 12.41
C GLU A 170 16.06 11.98 12.98
N ASN A 171 16.20 10.78 12.42
CA ASN A 171 17.28 9.85 12.75
C ASN A 171 18.49 10.08 11.82
N PRO A 172 19.72 10.19 12.38
CA PRO A 172 20.92 10.44 11.59
C PRO A 172 21.37 9.24 10.76
N GLU A 173 21.03 8.02 11.20
CA GLU A 173 21.29 6.77 10.49
C GLU A 173 19.96 6.01 10.36
N PRO A 174 19.51 5.67 9.13
CA PRO A 174 18.30 4.88 8.94
C PRO A 174 18.48 3.46 9.48
N GLU A 175 17.49 2.99 10.24
CA GLU A 175 17.48 1.63 10.78
C GLU A 175 16.77 0.69 9.81
N TYR A 176 17.40 -0.45 9.52
CA TYR A 176 16.84 -1.53 8.71
C TYR A 176 16.58 -2.72 9.63
N ASP A 177 15.34 -2.89 10.04
CA ASP A 177 14.91 -3.89 11.03
C ASP A 177 14.41 -5.20 10.40
N ASN A 178 14.53 -5.34 9.08
CA ASN A 178 14.03 -6.47 8.30
C ASN A 178 12.53 -6.77 8.54
N LYS A 179 11.70 -5.77 8.84
CA LYS A 179 10.25 -5.93 9.00
C LYS A 179 9.47 -5.42 7.79
N ALA A 180 8.37 -6.10 7.48
CA ALA A 180 7.42 -5.67 6.47
C ALA A 180 6.43 -4.65 7.07
N TYR A 181 6.32 -3.51 6.40
CA TYR A 181 5.42 -2.41 6.78
C TYR A 181 4.33 -2.12 5.76
N THR A 182 4.35 -2.82 4.63
CA THR A 182 3.37 -2.71 3.56
C THR A 182 2.78 -4.05 3.20
N LEU A 183 1.53 -4.01 2.76
CA LEU A 183 0.77 -5.18 2.31
C LEU A 183 0.13 -4.89 0.96
N THR A 184 0.08 -5.89 0.09
CA THR A 184 -0.34 -5.81 -1.32
C THR A 184 -1.25 -6.97 -1.68
#